data_AF-A0A3N2LU02-F1
#
_entry.id   AF-A0A3N2LU02-F1
#
_cell.length_a   1.000
_cell.length_b   1.000
_cell.length_c   1.000
_cell.angle_alpha   90.00
_cell.angle_beta   90.00
_cell.angle_gamma   90.00
#
_symmetry.space_group_name_H-M   'P 1'
#
loop_
_entity.id
_entity.type
_entity.pdbx_description
1 polymer ?
#
loop_
_entity_poly.entity_id
_entity_poly.type
_entity_poly.pdbx_seq_one_letter_code
_entity_poly.pdbx_strand_id
1 'polypeptide(L)'
;TLETDEVQQIVWISGVNAPCNAFEIVRIFRFGDLDKSVKEETATKRRPSYKAMLQLCTEDTAVKLTVIKDKNKSVNVNSEEWEAALSLNDKNQIERTGQNIKLILLNDPQLKKVRFDRFTKQDITDCSDFCNERDNRIDDESIGKIAIYIENVYGLQLSQPRILEMLKTTSKERGFNPVHEFIQSATWDNVERIDTVVIRYLGADDTLLTRMQTRKWMVGAVTRAFSPGCKFDHILTFTGPQGVGKSTFLNIIAGNWFSDSFSFAHDDKSKIEDITGAWIVEISELNGMKRAHDAEA
;
A
#
# COMPACT_ATOMS: atom_id res chain seq x y z
N THR A 1 40.26 -26.61 -33.48
CA THR A 1 39.34 -26.73 -34.63
C THR A 1 37.95 -27.03 -34.10
N LEU A 2 36.89 -26.47 -34.70
CA LEU A 2 35.52 -26.84 -34.35
C LEU A 2 35.15 -28.14 -35.06
N GLU A 3 34.43 -28.99 -34.37
CA GLU A 3 33.83 -30.19 -34.92
C GLU A 3 32.32 -30.12 -34.64
N THR A 4 31.53 -30.59 -35.60
CA THR A 4 30.07 -30.44 -35.61
C THR A 4 29.38 -31.77 -35.83
N ASP A 5 28.45 -32.11 -34.95
CA ASP A 5 27.43 -33.13 -35.23
C ASP A 5 26.24 -32.47 -35.92
N GLU A 6 26.11 -32.68 -37.23
CA GLU A 6 24.96 -32.14 -37.97
C GLU A 6 23.64 -32.80 -37.56
N VAL A 7 23.66 -34.03 -37.04
CA VAL A 7 22.46 -34.78 -36.64
C VAL A 7 21.98 -34.33 -35.27
N GLN A 8 22.89 -34.18 -34.31
CA GLN A 8 22.54 -33.76 -32.95
C GLN A 8 22.53 -32.23 -32.76
N GLN A 9 22.99 -31.47 -33.76
CA GLN A 9 23.15 -30.01 -33.69
C GLN A 9 24.06 -29.60 -32.51
N ILE A 10 25.09 -30.41 -32.26
CA ILE A 10 26.07 -30.18 -31.18
C ILE A 10 27.38 -29.74 -31.80
N VAL A 11 28.00 -28.73 -31.20
CA VAL A 11 29.33 -28.25 -31.57
C VAL A 11 30.27 -28.53 -30.41
N TRP A 12 31.45 -29.07 -30.70
CA TRP A 12 32.52 -29.25 -29.72
C TRP A 12 33.85 -28.72 -30.27
N ILE A 13 34.79 -28.55 -29.35
CA ILE A 13 36.15 -28.10 -29.66
C ILE A 13 37.03 -29.33 -29.70
N SER A 14 37.80 -29.48 -30.78
CA SER A 14 38.73 -30.60 -30.94
C SER A 14 39.67 -30.71 -29.73
N GLY A 15 39.64 -31.85 -29.05
CA GLY A 15 40.38 -32.10 -27.80
C GLY A 15 39.60 -31.85 -26.49
N VAL A 16 38.37 -31.32 -26.55
CA VAL A 16 37.48 -31.11 -25.40
C VAL A 16 36.26 -32.03 -25.52
N ASN A 17 36.10 -32.96 -24.59
CA ASN A 17 35.07 -34.01 -24.66
C ASN A 17 33.69 -33.56 -24.13
N ALA A 18 33.35 -32.27 -24.30
CA ALA A 18 32.13 -31.67 -23.78
C ALA A 18 31.45 -30.78 -24.84
N PRO A 19 30.12 -30.86 -24.99
CA PRO A 19 29.34 -29.95 -25.85
C PRO A 19 29.57 -28.48 -25.48
N CYS A 20 29.86 -27.64 -26.47
CA CYS A 20 29.98 -26.20 -26.29
C CYS A 20 28.71 -25.50 -26.77
N ASN A 21 28.09 -24.70 -25.91
CA ASN A 21 27.00 -23.82 -26.32
C ASN A 21 27.54 -22.56 -27.03
N ALA A 22 26.66 -21.76 -27.64
CA ALA A 22 27.06 -20.54 -28.36
C ALA A 22 27.92 -19.58 -27.50
N PHE A 23 27.65 -19.49 -26.20
CA PHE A 23 28.42 -18.66 -25.28
C PHE A 23 29.87 -19.18 -25.14
N GLU A 24 30.05 -20.49 -24.93
CA GLU A 24 31.36 -21.14 -24.83
C GLU A 24 32.18 -20.98 -26.12
N ILE A 25 31.55 -21.14 -27.29
CA ILE A 25 32.21 -21.02 -28.59
C ILE A 25 32.77 -19.60 -28.78
N VAL A 26 31.93 -18.58 -28.61
CA VAL A 26 32.37 -17.18 -28.78
C VAL A 26 33.43 -16.82 -27.73
N ARG A 27 33.25 -17.26 -26.47
CA ARG A 27 34.23 -17.05 -25.40
C ARG A 27 35.62 -17.57 -25.78
N ILE A 28 35.70 -18.82 -26.22
CA ILE A 28 36.99 -19.48 -26.47
C ILE A 28 37.66 -18.92 -27.73
N PHE A 29 36.92 -18.72 -28.81
CA PHE A 29 37.51 -18.23 -30.07
C PHE A 29 37.86 -16.75 -30.04
N ARG A 30 37.09 -15.92 -29.33
CA ARG A 30 37.31 -14.47 -29.30
C ARG A 30 38.19 -14.02 -28.14
N PHE A 31 38.12 -14.71 -27.00
CA PHE A 31 38.77 -14.29 -25.77
C PHE A 31 39.67 -15.37 -25.13
N GLY A 32 39.81 -16.55 -25.75
CA GLY A 32 40.58 -17.66 -25.18
C GLY A 32 42.07 -17.34 -24.96
N ASP A 33 42.64 -16.44 -25.75
CA ASP A 33 44.01 -15.97 -25.58
C ASP A 33 44.27 -15.31 -24.21
N LEU A 34 43.22 -14.73 -23.59
CA LEU A 34 43.31 -14.12 -22.26
C LEU A 34 43.52 -15.17 -21.15
N ASP A 35 43.28 -16.45 -21.43
CA ASP A 35 43.42 -17.53 -20.46
C ASP A 35 44.78 -18.26 -20.57
N LYS A 36 45.66 -17.90 -21.52
CA LYS A 36 46.94 -18.60 -21.77
C LYS A 36 47.87 -18.68 -20.55
N SER A 37 47.83 -17.68 -19.68
CA SER A 37 48.65 -17.60 -18.46
C SER A 37 47.91 -18.04 -17.19
N VAL A 38 46.68 -18.53 -17.32
CA VAL A 38 45.82 -18.93 -16.21
C VAL A 38 45.99 -20.41 -15.95
N LYS A 39 46.16 -20.79 -14.68
CA LYS A 39 46.28 -22.21 -14.28
C LYS A 39 45.05 -22.99 -14.75
N GLU A 40 45.25 -24.18 -15.30
CA GLU A 40 44.17 -25.04 -15.84
C GLU A 40 43.07 -25.32 -14.80
N GLU A 41 43.43 -25.47 -13.53
CA GLU A 41 42.52 -25.70 -12.40
C GLU A 41 41.59 -24.51 -12.08
N THR A 42 41.81 -23.35 -12.71
CA THR A 42 40.98 -22.16 -12.46
C THR A 42 39.58 -22.38 -13.01
N ALA A 43 38.58 -22.36 -12.11
CA ALA A 43 37.17 -22.49 -12.44
C ALA A 43 36.77 -21.53 -13.58
N THR A 44 36.02 -22.03 -14.56
CA THR A 44 35.65 -21.31 -15.80
C THR A 44 35.10 -19.91 -15.55
N LYS A 45 34.20 -19.76 -14.57
CA LYS A 45 33.59 -18.46 -14.20
C LYS A 45 34.59 -17.40 -13.73
N ARG A 46 35.78 -17.81 -13.27
CA ARG A 46 36.83 -16.92 -12.76
C ARG A 46 37.86 -16.55 -13.81
N ARG A 47 37.83 -17.19 -14.98
CA ARG A 47 38.81 -16.96 -16.05
C ARG A 47 38.60 -15.59 -16.73
N PRO A 48 39.66 -14.88 -17.13
CA PRO A 48 39.58 -13.62 -17.88
C PRO A 48 38.70 -13.69 -19.13
N SER A 49 38.77 -14.78 -19.91
CA SER A 49 37.93 -14.97 -21.10
C SER A 49 36.43 -14.94 -20.77
N TYR A 50 36.04 -15.51 -19.62
CA TYR A 50 34.65 -15.55 -19.18
C TYR A 50 34.13 -14.16 -18.80
N LYS A 51 34.96 -13.35 -18.11
CA LYS A 51 34.62 -11.95 -17.79
C LYS A 51 34.50 -11.09 -19.06
N ALA A 52 35.41 -11.26 -20.01
CA ALA A 52 35.36 -10.54 -21.30
C ALA A 52 34.11 -10.93 -22.13
N MET A 53 33.73 -12.21 -22.12
CA MET A 53 32.50 -12.67 -22.78
C MET A 53 31.24 -12.11 -22.10
N LEU A 54 31.20 -12.09 -20.75
CA LEU A 54 30.11 -11.44 -20.03
C LEU A 54 30.01 -9.95 -20.39
N GLN A 55 31.14 -9.25 -20.47
CA GLN A 55 31.16 -7.85 -20.87
C GLN A 55 30.56 -7.66 -22.27
N LEU A 56 30.96 -8.48 -23.25
CA LEU A 56 30.40 -8.45 -24.61
C LEU A 56 28.87 -8.67 -24.59
N CYS A 57 28.38 -9.66 -23.85
CA CYS A 57 26.95 -9.92 -23.69
C CYS A 57 26.22 -8.73 -23.04
N THR A 58 26.84 -8.07 -22.05
CA THR A 58 26.29 -6.89 -21.39
C THR A 58 26.45 -5.61 -22.19
N GLU A 59 27.10 -5.61 -23.34
CA GLU A 59 27.17 -4.46 -24.24
C GLU A 59 26.11 -4.58 -25.36
N ASP A 60 25.78 -5.81 -25.75
CA ASP A 60 24.75 -6.13 -26.76
C ASP A 60 23.32 -5.76 -26.32
N THR A 61 22.64 -4.95 -27.13
CA THR A 61 21.29 -4.45 -26.84
C THR A 61 20.22 -5.55 -26.87
N ALA A 62 20.32 -6.53 -27.76
CA ALA A 62 19.33 -7.61 -27.87
C ALA A 62 19.43 -8.57 -26.69
N VAL A 63 20.65 -8.87 -26.25
CA VAL A 63 20.90 -9.67 -25.03
C VAL A 63 20.36 -8.93 -23.80
N LYS A 64 20.65 -7.62 -23.66
CA LYS A 64 20.06 -6.79 -22.57
C LYS A 64 18.55 -6.86 -22.54
N LEU A 65 17.89 -6.66 -23.68
CA LEU A 65 16.43 -6.66 -23.77
C LEU A 65 15.84 -8.04 -23.42
N THR A 66 16.49 -9.12 -23.84
CA THR A 66 16.05 -10.49 -23.55
C THR A 66 16.16 -10.79 -22.05
N VAL A 67 17.31 -10.46 -21.43
CA VAL A 67 17.51 -10.62 -19.99
C VAL A 67 16.49 -9.80 -19.18
N ILE A 68 16.18 -8.58 -19.61
CA ILE A 68 15.16 -7.74 -18.97
C ILE A 68 13.76 -8.36 -19.12
N LYS A 69 13.40 -8.86 -20.30
CA LYS A 69 12.09 -9.50 -20.54
C LYS A 69 11.90 -10.76 -19.71
N ASP A 70 12.92 -11.59 -19.58
CA ASP A 70 12.84 -12.80 -18.75
C ASP A 70 12.79 -12.47 -17.25
N LYS A 71 13.48 -11.41 -16.79
CA LYS A 71 13.32 -10.89 -15.41
C LYS A 71 11.93 -10.32 -15.14
N ASN A 72 11.26 -9.78 -16.16
CA ASN A 72 9.94 -9.15 -16.04
C ASN A 72 8.76 -10.11 -16.26
N LYS A 73 8.98 -11.41 -16.49
CA LYS A 73 7.89 -12.39 -16.47
C LYS A 73 7.30 -12.42 -15.06
N SER A 74 6.13 -11.83 -14.90
CA SER A 74 5.38 -11.83 -13.65
C SER A 74 5.06 -13.27 -13.27
N VAL A 75 5.74 -13.80 -12.25
CA VAL A 75 5.33 -15.02 -11.58
C VAL A 75 4.04 -14.68 -10.84
N ASN A 76 2.95 -15.38 -11.18
CA ASN A 76 1.67 -15.21 -10.51
C ASN A 76 1.74 -16.09 -9.25
N VAL A 77 2.25 -15.51 -8.17
CA VAL A 77 2.56 -16.27 -6.94
C VAL A 77 1.29 -16.40 -6.10
N ASN A 78 0.93 -17.64 -5.78
CA ASN A 78 -0.19 -17.94 -4.89
C ASN A 78 0.17 -17.54 -3.45
N SER A 79 -0.79 -17.08 -2.63
CA SER A 79 -0.49 -16.47 -1.32
C SER A 79 0.13 -17.43 -0.29
N GLU A 80 0.04 -18.74 -0.49
CA GLU A 80 0.56 -19.75 0.44
C GLU A 80 2.06 -20.07 0.24
N GLU A 81 2.65 -19.70 -0.91
CA GLU A 81 4.06 -19.98 -1.23
C GLU A 81 4.82 -18.72 -1.67
N TRP A 82 4.39 -17.57 -1.17
CA TRP A 82 4.98 -16.28 -1.55
C TRP A 82 6.49 -16.20 -1.27
N GLU A 83 6.98 -16.90 -0.25
CA GLU A 83 8.40 -16.97 0.10
C GLU A 83 9.28 -17.51 -1.04
N ALA A 84 8.76 -18.42 -1.86
CA ALA A 84 9.48 -18.97 -3.01
C ALA A 84 9.79 -17.93 -4.10
N ALA A 85 9.10 -16.78 -4.07
CA ALA A 85 9.32 -15.68 -4.99
C ALA A 85 10.34 -14.64 -4.49
N LEU A 86 10.91 -14.84 -3.29
CA LEU A 86 12.00 -14.00 -2.80
C LEU A 86 13.27 -14.25 -3.61
N SER A 87 13.85 -13.19 -4.16
CA SER A 87 15.14 -13.30 -4.84
C SER A 87 16.26 -13.52 -3.82
N LEU A 88 17.17 -14.46 -4.12
CA LEU A 88 18.34 -14.78 -3.31
C LEU A 88 19.63 -14.33 -4.02
N ASN A 89 20.61 -13.88 -3.24
CA ASN A 89 21.93 -13.55 -3.75
C ASN A 89 22.79 -14.81 -3.98
N ASP A 90 24.00 -14.64 -4.52
CA ASP A 90 24.98 -15.71 -4.74
C ASP A 90 25.37 -16.49 -3.46
N LYS A 91 25.07 -15.95 -2.27
CA LYS A 91 25.31 -16.58 -0.98
C LYS A 91 24.05 -17.26 -0.41
N ASN A 92 23.00 -17.41 -1.22
CA ASN A 92 21.71 -17.98 -0.83
C ASN A 92 21.01 -17.21 0.31
N GLN A 93 21.24 -15.90 0.41
CA GLN A 93 20.56 -15.01 1.35
C GLN A 93 19.55 -14.15 0.60
N ILE A 94 18.45 -13.77 1.26
CA ILE A 94 17.44 -12.89 0.66
C ILE A 94 18.11 -11.58 0.24
N GLU A 95 17.89 -11.17 -1.01
CA GLU A 95 18.43 -9.90 -1.49
C GLU A 95 17.68 -8.72 -0.88
N ARG A 96 18.41 -7.66 -0.54
CA ARG A 96 17.85 -6.39 -0.04
C ARG A 96 17.28 -5.54 -1.17
N THR A 97 16.36 -6.10 -1.95
CA THR A 97 15.68 -5.40 -3.07
C THR A 97 14.35 -4.81 -2.60
N GLY A 98 13.88 -3.75 -3.27
CA GLY A 98 12.54 -3.22 -3.02
C GLY A 98 11.42 -4.23 -3.29
N GLN A 99 11.63 -5.11 -4.28
CA GLN A 99 10.67 -6.16 -4.60
C GLN A 99 10.51 -7.17 -3.48
N ASN A 100 11.62 -7.67 -2.91
CA ASN A 100 11.57 -8.58 -1.77
C ASN A 100 10.95 -7.90 -0.54
N ILE A 101 11.33 -6.67 -0.24
CA ILE A 101 10.75 -5.94 0.91
C ILE A 101 9.25 -5.74 0.71
N LYS A 102 8.80 -5.38 -0.50
CA LYS A 102 7.37 -5.28 -0.84
C LYS A 102 6.66 -6.62 -0.64
N LEU A 103 7.26 -7.70 -1.13
CA LEU A 103 6.70 -9.05 -1.01
C LEU A 103 6.51 -9.45 0.46
N ILE A 104 7.53 -9.20 1.29
CA ILE A 104 7.52 -9.44 2.73
C ILE A 104 6.41 -8.62 3.40
N LEU A 105 6.37 -7.30 3.19
CA LEU A 105 5.37 -6.43 3.80
C LEU A 105 3.92 -6.81 3.47
N LEU A 106 3.67 -7.34 2.27
CA LEU A 106 2.33 -7.66 1.81
C LEU A 106 1.83 -9.05 2.23
N ASN A 107 2.72 -9.98 2.55
CA ASN A 107 2.33 -11.40 2.72
C ASN A 107 2.71 -11.97 4.09
N ASP A 108 3.74 -11.43 4.75
CA ASP A 108 4.13 -11.89 6.08
C ASP A 108 2.96 -11.78 7.08
N PRO A 109 2.69 -12.81 7.90
CA PRO A 109 1.52 -12.84 8.79
C PRO A 109 1.43 -11.69 9.80
N GLN A 110 2.56 -11.12 10.23
CA GLN A 110 2.60 -9.99 11.16
C GLN A 110 2.64 -8.66 10.40
N LEU A 111 3.49 -8.53 9.38
CA LEU A 111 3.66 -7.27 8.64
C LEU A 111 2.44 -6.93 7.80
N LYS A 112 1.69 -7.91 7.29
CA LYS A 112 0.42 -7.66 6.58
C LYS A 112 -0.66 -7.04 7.46
N LYS A 113 -0.51 -7.12 8.80
CA LYS A 113 -1.40 -6.44 9.76
C LYS A 113 -1.11 -4.95 9.85
N VAL A 114 0.02 -4.48 9.31
CA VAL A 114 0.28 -3.05 9.12
C VAL A 114 -0.53 -2.60 7.91
N ARG A 115 -1.65 -1.91 8.15
CA ARG A 115 -2.60 -1.48 7.12
C ARG A 115 -2.59 0.05 7.00
N PHE A 116 -2.90 0.55 5.82
CA PHE A 116 -2.98 1.99 5.57
C PHE A 116 -4.44 2.46 5.64
N ASP A 117 -4.76 3.25 6.66
CA ASP A 117 -6.07 3.87 6.78
C ASP A 117 -6.20 4.99 5.73
N ARG A 118 -7.00 4.75 4.70
CA ARG A 118 -7.25 5.71 3.61
C ARG A 118 -8.11 6.89 4.04
N PHE A 119 -8.81 6.78 5.17
CA PHE A 119 -9.65 7.84 5.70
C PHE A 119 -8.81 8.88 6.46
N THR A 120 -7.99 8.43 7.41
CA THR A 120 -7.10 9.30 8.21
C THR A 120 -5.73 9.56 7.57
N LYS A 121 -5.38 8.81 6.50
CA LYS A 121 -4.07 8.84 5.81
C LYS A 121 -2.89 8.40 6.68
N GLN A 122 -3.13 7.48 7.60
CA GLN A 122 -2.11 6.99 8.53
C GLN A 122 -1.93 5.47 8.40
N ASP A 123 -0.72 4.99 8.64
CA ASP A 123 -0.48 3.56 8.82
C ASP A 123 -0.82 3.17 10.26
N ILE A 124 -1.54 2.07 10.43
CA ILE A 124 -1.89 1.47 11.72
C ILE A 124 -1.56 -0.02 11.70
N THR A 125 -1.55 -0.67 12.86
CA THR A 125 -1.27 -2.11 12.96
C THR A 125 -2.21 -2.84 13.90
N ASP A 126 -2.67 -4.03 13.50
CA ASP A 126 -3.35 -4.98 14.40
C ASP A 126 -2.35 -5.99 15.02
N CYS A 127 -1.04 -5.79 14.84
CA CYS A 127 0.01 -6.56 15.48
C CYS A 127 0.48 -5.84 16.75
N SER A 128 0.26 -6.48 17.90
CA SER A 128 0.70 -6.00 19.22
C SER A 128 2.19 -5.68 19.28
N ASP A 129 3.00 -6.46 18.57
CA ASP A 129 4.46 -6.34 18.59
C ASP A 129 4.94 -5.11 17.80
N PHE A 130 4.07 -4.49 17.00
CA PHE A 130 4.35 -3.26 16.25
C PHE A 130 3.59 -2.04 16.76
N CYS A 131 2.72 -2.17 17.77
CA CYS A 131 2.08 -1.02 18.39
C CYS A 131 3.12 -0.14 19.10
N ASN A 132 2.87 1.16 19.15
CA ASN A 132 3.64 2.09 19.98
C ASN A 132 3.10 2.07 21.43
N GLU A 133 3.73 2.81 22.35
CA GLU A 133 3.29 2.87 23.75
C GLU A 133 1.88 3.45 23.96
N ARG A 134 1.40 4.29 23.04
CA ARG A 134 0.14 5.05 23.18
C ARG A 134 -1.03 4.35 22.52
N ASP A 135 -0.83 3.84 21.31
CA ASP A 135 -1.87 3.28 20.46
C ASP A 135 -1.29 2.39 19.34
N ASN A 136 -2.12 2.11 18.32
CA ASN A 136 -1.79 1.24 17.21
C ASN A 136 -1.29 1.97 15.95
N ARG A 137 -1.03 3.28 16.02
CA ARG A 137 -0.48 4.04 14.89
C ARG A 137 0.99 3.68 14.67
N ILE A 138 1.42 3.66 13.41
CA ILE A 138 2.83 3.45 13.08
C ILE A 138 3.59 4.78 13.19
N ASP A 139 4.51 4.83 14.14
CA ASP A 139 5.45 5.92 14.39
C ASP A 139 6.92 5.42 14.38
N ASP A 140 7.87 6.26 14.78
CA ASP A 140 9.29 5.91 14.77
C ASP A 140 9.62 4.71 15.67
N GLU A 141 8.92 4.56 16.81
CA GLU A 141 9.06 3.40 17.70
C GLU A 141 8.61 2.12 16.98
N SER A 142 7.43 2.18 16.36
CA SER A 142 6.84 1.09 15.59
C SER A 142 7.74 0.66 14.42
N ILE A 143 8.31 1.63 13.70
CA ILE A 143 9.25 1.37 12.60
C ILE A 143 10.54 0.71 13.12
N GLY A 144 11.03 1.09 14.29
CA GLY A 144 12.13 0.41 14.96
C GLY A 144 11.83 -1.06 15.26
N LYS A 145 10.63 -1.34 15.80
CA LYS A 145 10.15 -2.72 16.07
C LYS A 145 10.06 -3.54 14.79
N ILE A 146 9.50 -2.96 13.73
CA ILE A 146 9.43 -3.60 12.40
C ILE A 146 10.82 -3.88 11.83
N ALA A 147 11.77 -2.96 11.99
CA ALA A 147 13.15 -3.16 11.52
C ALA A 147 13.81 -4.37 12.19
N ILE A 148 13.70 -4.46 13.52
CA ILE A 148 14.22 -5.58 14.31
C ILE A 148 13.54 -6.90 13.91
N TYR A 149 12.22 -6.88 13.70
CA TYR A 149 11.48 -8.05 13.24
C TYR A 149 11.99 -8.55 11.88
N ILE A 150 12.13 -7.65 10.91
CA ILE A 150 12.61 -7.99 9.56
C ILE A 150 14.04 -8.52 9.61
N GLU A 151 14.91 -7.96 10.45
CA GLU A 151 16.26 -8.47 10.66
C GLU A 151 16.25 -9.89 11.23
N ASN A 152 15.46 -10.14 12.29
CA ASN A 152 15.43 -11.42 12.97
C ASN A 152 14.80 -12.54 12.12
N VAL A 153 13.76 -12.24 11.35
CA VAL A 153 13.02 -13.24 10.57
C VAL A 153 13.65 -13.47 9.20
N TYR A 154 14.09 -12.40 8.53
CA TYR A 154 14.55 -12.46 7.13
C TYR A 154 16.05 -12.21 6.95
N GLY A 155 16.79 -11.89 8.02
CA GLY A 155 18.21 -11.54 7.94
C GLY A 155 18.47 -10.22 7.21
N LEU A 156 17.45 -9.37 7.08
CA LEU A 156 17.51 -8.13 6.32
C LEU A 156 17.63 -6.91 7.26
N GLN A 157 18.83 -6.35 7.35
CA GLN A 157 19.02 -5.07 8.04
C GLN A 157 18.51 -3.92 7.18
N LEU A 158 17.38 -3.32 7.58
CA LEU A 158 16.76 -2.18 6.92
C LEU A 158 16.89 -0.91 7.77
N SER A 159 17.15 0.22 7.12
CA SER A 159 17.09 1.51 7.79
C SER A 159 15.63 1.95 7.94
N GLN A 160 15.31 2.69 9.01
CA GLN A 160 13.95 3.20 9.24
C GLN A 160 13.40 4.02 8.05
N PRO A 161 14.18 4.93 7.40
CA PRO A 161 13.70 5.63 6.20
C PRO A 161 13.31 4.69 5.05
N ARG A 162 14.03 3.56 4.90
CA ARG A 162 13.70 2.57 3.86
C ARG A 162 12.38 1.86 4.17
N ILE A 163 12.11 1.55 5.42
CA ILE A 163 10.82 0.94 5.83
C ILE A 163 9.68 1.93 5.58
N LEU A 164 9.83 3.18 6.01
CA LEU A 164 8.85 4.24 5.76
C LEU A 164 8.56 4.45 4.27
N GLU A 165 9.60 4.46 3.43
CA GLU A 165 9.46 4.53 1.97
C GLU A 165 8.66 3.32 1.43
N MET A 166 8.97 2.11 1.90
CA MET A 166 8.30 0.89 1.46
C MET A 166 6.84 0.81 1.94
N LEU A 167 6.53 1.30 3.15
CA LEU A 167 5.15 1.44 3.62
C LEU A 167 4.37 2.43 2.73
N LYS A 168 4.94 3.61 2.44
CA LYS A 168 4.31 4.62 1.57
C LYS A 168 4.01 4.07 0.18
N THR A 169 4.98 3.39 -0.43
CA THR A 169 4.85 2.84 -1.80
C THR A 169 3.92 1.63 -1.90
N THR A 170 3.56 1.00 -0.77
CA THR A 170 2.62 -0.13 -0.69
C THR A 170 1.27 0.23 -0.07
N SER A 171 1.02 1.52 0.18
CA SER A 171 -0.20 2.03 0.82
C SER A 171 -1.48 1.68 0.06
N LYS A 172 -1.42 1.54 -1.27
CA LYS A 172 -2.59 1.18 -2.09
C LYS A 172 -3.00 -0.26 -1.81
N GLU A 173 -2.04 -1.18 -1.79
CA GLU A 173 -2.25 -2.62 -1.58
C GLU A 173 -2.67 -2.93 -0.13
N ARG A 174 -2.09 -2.24 0.84
CA ARG A 174 -2.42 -2.40 2.29
C ARG A 174 -3.59 -1.52 2.73
N GLY A 175 -4.19 -0.77 1.81
CA GLY A 175 -5.11 0.30 2.12
C GLY A 175 -6.53 -0.17 2.41
N PHE A 176 -7.16 0.41 3.43
CA PHE A 176 -8.55 0.16 3.81
C PHE A 176 -9.26 1.45 4.19
N ASN A 177 -10.57 1.43 4.36
CA ASN A 177 -11.33 2.58 4.85
C ASN A 177 -12.20 2.13 6.02
N PRO A 178 -11.91 2.55 7.26
CA PRO A 178 -12.62 2.05 8.42
C PRO A 178 -14.09 2.51 8.46
N VAL A 179 -14.42 3.67 7.87
CA VAL A 179 -15.81 4.12 7.73
C VAL A 179 -16.58 3.21 6.75
N HIS A 180 -15.93 2.71 5.69
CA HIS A 180 -16.57 1.73 4.80
C HIS A 180 -16.85 0.44 5.53
N GLU A 181 -15.84 -0.11 6.21
CA GLU A 181 -15.95 -1.36 6.96
C GLU A 181 -17.02 -1.24 8.05
N PHE A 182 -17.09 -0.10 8.74
CA PHE A 182 -18.14 0.20 9.72
C PHE A 182 -19.55 0.17 9.10
N ILE A 183 -19.76 0.91 7.99
CA ILE A 183 -21.08 0.94 7.31
C ILE A 183 -21.46 -0.46 6.79
N GLN A 184 -20.50 -1.22 6.26
CA GLN A 184 -20.71 -2.56 5.70
C GLN A 184 -20.83 -3.66 6.75
N SER A 185 -20.43 -3.40 8.00
CA SER A 185 -20.51 -4.38 9.09
C SER A 185 -21.97 -4.71 9.47
N ALA A 186 -22.90 -3.80 9.20
CA ALA A 186 -24.31 -3.98 9.49
C ALA A 186 -25.02 -4.76 8.37
N THR A 187 -25.85 -5.73 8.75
CA THR A 187 -26.75 -6.41 7.81
C THR A 187 -28.05 -5.63 7.69
N TRP A 188 -28.42 -5.24 6.47
CA TRP A 188 -29.69 -4.56 6.22
C TRP A 188 -30.86 -5.54 6.30
N ASP A 189 -31.91 -5.15 7.01
CA ASP A 189 -33.12 -5.96 7.25
C ASP A 189 -34.22 -5.75 6.21
N ASN A 190 -33.89 -5.13 5.07
CA ASN A 190 -34.81 -4.79 3.98
C ASN A 190 -35.94 -3.81 4.35
N VAL A 191 -35.84 -3.08 5.45
CA VAL A 191 -36.83 -2.06 5.83
C VAL A 191 -36.24 -0.66 5.62
N GLU A 192 -36.88 0.12 4.76
CA GLU A 192 -36.51 1.51 4.51
C GLU A 192 -36.84 2.39 5.72
N ARG A 193 -35.81 2.97 6.34
CA ARG A 193 -35.97 3.87 7.51
C ARG A 193 -35.40 5.26 7.31
N ILE A 194 -34.61 5.45 6.25
CA ILE A 194 -33.80 6.65 6.04
C ILE A 194 -34.68 7.91 6.00
N ASP A 195 -35.85 7.83 5.37
CA ASP A 195 -36.79 8.96 5.25
C ASP A 195 -37.38 9.40 6.59
N THR A 196 -37.54 8.46 7.50
CA THR A 196 -38.29 8.66 8.75
C THR A 196 -37.40 8.72 9.98
N VAL A 197 -36.08 8.58 9.83
CA VAL A 197 -35.17 8.41 10.96
C VAL A 197 -35.17 9.64 11.89
N VAL A 198 -35.14 10.86 11.35
CA VAL A 198 -35.22 12.08 12.16
C VAL A 198 -36.63 12.34 12.72
N ILE A 199 -37.66 11.90 12.02
CA ILE A 199 -39.05 11.96 12.50
C ILE A 199 -39.19 11.05 13.72
N ARG A 200 -38.71 9.80 13.60
CA ARG A 200 -38.83 8.76 14.62
C ARG A 200 -38.01 9.05 15.87
N TYR A 201 -36.78 9.53 15.71
CA TYR A 201 -35.84 9.66 16.82
C TYR A 201 -35.72 11.10 17.36
N LEU A 202 -36.00 12.12 16.56
CA LEU A 202 -35.91 13.53 16.98
C LEU A 202 -37.25 14.26 17.01
N GLY A 203 -38.35 13.62 16.58
CA GLY A 203 -39.69 14.20 16.63
C GLY A 203 -39.95 15.29 15.59
N ALA A 204 -39.22 15.28 14.47
CA ALA A 204 -39.46 16.21 13.36
C ALA A 204 -40.83 15.97 12.70
N ASP A 205 -41.41 17.03 12.11
CA ASP A 205 -42.68 16.92 11.38
C ASP A 205 -42.58 15.97 10.18
N ASP A 206 -43.58 15.10 10.02
CA ASP A 206 -43.68 14.18 8.89
C ASP A 206 -44.19 14.91 7.64
N THR A 207 -43.25 15.57 6.94
CA THR A 207 -43.50 16.25 5.68
C THR A 207 -42.65 15.67 4.57
N LEU A 208 -43.10 15.82 3.32
CA LEU A 208 -42.30 15.44 2.15
C LEU A 208 -40.92 16.12 2.16
N LEU A 209 -40.85 17.38 2.57
CA LEU A 209 -39.59 18.12 2.67
C LEU A 209 -38.64 17.48 3.69
N THR A 210 -39.12 17.19 4.91
CA THR A 210 -38.33 16.54 5.97
C THR A 210 -37.76 15.21 5.49
N ARG A 211 -38.59 14.37 4.87
CA ARG A 211 -38.17 13.06 4.34
C ARG A 211 -37.09 13.19 3.27
N MET A 212 -37.27 14.11 2.32
CA MET A 212 -36.32 14.33 1.22
C MET A 212 -34.99 14.92 1.68
N GLN A 213 -35.01 15.89 2.61
CA GLN A 213 -33.80 16.45 3.21
C GLN A 213 -33.01 15.37 3.97
N THR A 214 -33.71 14.54 4.75
CA THR A 214 -33.11 13.45 5.51
C THR A 214 -32.48 12.40 4.60
N ARG A 215 -33.21 11.92 3.58
CA ARG A 215 -32.67 11.00 2.57
C ARG A 215 -31.42 11.58 1.91
N LYS A 216 -31.49 12.83 1.44
CA LYS A 216 -30.37 13.48 0.73
C LYS A 216 -29.12 13.57 1.60
N TRP A 217 -29.26 13.94 2.86
CA TRP A 217 -28.13 14.04 3.77
C TRP A 217 -27.54 12.67 4.13
N MET A 218 -28.38 11.68 4.45
CA MET A 218 -27.92 10.32 4.78
C MET A 218 -27.21 9.66 3.59
N VAL A 219 -27.78 9.76 2.39
CA VAL A 219 -27.14 9.27 1.15
C VAL A 219 -25.85 10.04 0.88
N GLY A 220 -25.83 11.36 1.11
CA GLY A 220 -24.64 12.19 1.00
C GLY A 220 -23.51 11.74 1.92
N ALA A 221 -23.81 11.49 3.20
CA ALA A 221 -22.83 11.01 4.19
C ALA A 221 -22.20 9.69 3.75
N VAL A 222 -23.01 8.71 3.32
CA VAL A 222 -22.51 7.44 2.78
C VAL A 222 -21.70 7.67 1.50
N THR A 223 -22.20 8.47 0.56
CA THR A 223 -21.52 8.73 -0.72
C THR A 223 -20.13 9.34 -0.50
N ARG A 224 -19.98 10.27 0.44
CA ARG A 224 -18.68 10.87 0.77
C ARG A 224 -17.69 9.88 1.36
N ALA A 225 -18.16 8.91 2.13
CA ALA A 225 -17.31 7.82 2.59
C ALA A 225 -16.87 7.00 1.36
N PHE A 226 -17.81 6.46 0.58
CA PHE A 226 -17.56 5.51 -0.51
C PHE A 226 -16.90 6.10 -1.77
N SER A 227 -17.06 7.39 -2.02
CA SER A 227 -16.49 8.11 -3.16
C SER A 227 -15.73 9.36 -2.70
N PRO A 228 -14.53 9.20 -2.13
CA PRO A 228 -13.73 10.32 -1.65
C PRO A 228 -13.51 11.38 -2.73
N GLY A 229 -13.68 12.65 -2.36
CA GLY A 229 -13.60 13.78 -3.29
C GLY A 229 -14.94 14.14 -3.96
N CYS A 230 -16.01 13.37 -3.76
CA CYS A 230 -17.33 13.80 -4.23
C CYS A 230 -17.79 15.05 -3.48
N LYS A 231 -18.33 16.01 -4.24
CA LYS A 231 -18.85 17.27 -3.70
C LYS A 231 -20.21 17.05 -3.03
N PHE A 232 -20.41 17.62 -1.85
CA PHE A 232 -21.69 17.62 -1.16
C PHE A 232 -21.83 18.95 -0.38
N ASP A 233 -22.50 19.93 -0.99
CA ASP A 233 -22.60 21.30 -0.48
C ASP A 233 -23.88 21.52 0.34
N HIS A 234 -24.20 20.58 1.23
CA HIS A 234 -25.40 20.65 2.05
C HIS A 234 -25.08 20.42 3.51
N ILE A 235 -25.56 21.33 4.37
CA ILE A 235 -25.51 21.21 5.82
C ILE A 235 -26.95 20.90 6.28
N LEU A 236 -27.12 19.82 7.05
CA LEU A 236 -28.39 19.50 7.68
C LEU A 236 -28.48 20.23 9.03
N THR A 237 -29.51 21.05 9.20
CA THR A 237 -29.72 21.82 10.44
C THR A 237 -30.91 21.26 11.19
N PHE A 238 -30.69 20.88 12.45
CA PHE A 238 -31.76 20.46 13.35
C PHE A 238 -32.24 21.63 14.20
N THR A 239 -33.52 21.97 14.07
CA THR A 239 -34.20 22.95 14.94
C THR A 239 -35.05 22.20 15.96
N GLY A 240 -35.01 22.64 17.21
CA GLY A 240 -35.80 22.05 18.28
C GLY A 240 -35.19 22.29 19.65
N PRO A 241 -35.91 21.92 20.73
CA PRO A 241 -35.48 22.14 22.10
C PRO A 241 -34.09 21.57 22.39
N GLN A 242 -33.40 22.15 23.37
CA GLN A 242 -32.19 21.53 23.91
C GLN A 242 -32.55 20.20 24.60
N GLY A 243 -31.60 19.27 24.65
CA GLY A 243 -31.78 17.97 25.32
C GLY A 243 -32.57 16.91 24.55
N VAL A 244 -33.04 17.17 23.32
CA VAL A 244 -33.76 16.18 22.49
C VAL A 244 -32.87 15.12 21.84
N GLY A 245 -31.57 15.11 22.14
CA GLY A 245 -30.64 14.08 21.65
C GLY A 245 -30.05 14.30 20.25
N LYS A 246 -30.01 15.54 19.74
CA LYS A 246 -29.47 15.88 18.40
C LYS A 246 -28.02 15.40 18.20
N SER A 247 -27.13 15.77 19.11
CA SER A 247 -25.71 15.38 19.06
C SER A 247 -25.54 13.88 19.26
N THR A 248 -26.31 13.29 20.19
CA THR A 248 -26.35 11.84 20.41
C THR A 248 -26.76 11.08 19.15
N PHE A 249 -27.75 11.57 18.42
CA PHE A 249 -28.21 10.97 17.17
C PHE A 249 -27.09 10.94 16.11
N LEU A 250 -26.38 12.05 15.92
CA LEU A 250 -25.26 12.12 14.98
C LEU A 250 -24.07 11.24 15.42
N ASN A 251 -23.77 11.22 16.72
CA ASN A 251 -22.75 10.36 17.29
C ASN A 251 -23.06 8.86 17.08
N ILE A 252 -24.31 8.44 17.26
CA ILE A 252 -24.71 7.04 16.99
C ILE A 252 -24.51 6.68 15.51
N ILE A 253 -24.78 7.60 14.59
CA ILE A 253 -24.60 7.36 13.15
C ILE A 253 -23.12 7.26 12.79
N ALA A 254 -22.28 8.15 13.29
CA ALA A 254 -20.87 8.21 12.92
C ALA A 254 -19.96 7.29 13.76
N GLY A 255 -20.39 6.85 14.94
CA GLY A 255 -19.57 6.08 15.88
C GLY A 255 -18.27 6.80 16.21
N ASN A 256 -17.14 6.10 16.04
CA ASN A 256 -15.81 6.64 16.34
C ASN A 256 -15.38 7.80 15.43
N TRP A 257 -16.11 8.09 14.35
CA TRP A 257 -15.81 9.17 13.39
C TRP A 257 -16.74 10.37 13.54
N PHE A 258 -17.32 10.56 14.73
CA PHE A 258 -18.09 11.74 15.08
C PHE A 258 -17.18 12.80 15.71
N SER A 259 -17.35 14.07 15.33
CA SER A 259 -16.65 15.21 15.93
C SER A 259 -17.62 16.35 16.18
N ASP A 260 -17.66 16.87 17.41
CA ASP A 260 -18.42 18.05 17.83
C ASP A 260 -17.50 19.22 18.22
N SER A 261 -16.20 19.07 17.98
CA SER A 261 -15.17 20.03 18.39
C SER A 261 -15.01 21.21 17.42
N PHE A 262 -15.59 21.12 16.23
CA PHE A 262 -15.45 22.16 15.21
C PHE A 262 -16.07 23.48 15.64
N SER A 263 -15.27 24.55 15.55
CA SER A 263 -15.72 25.92 15.81
C SER A 263 -15.25 26.88 14.73
N PHE A 264 -16.15 27.77 14.27
CA PHE A 264 -15.77 28.85 13.35
C PHE A 264 -14.79 29.86 13.97
N ALA A 265 -14.74 29.93 15.30
CA ALA A 265 -13.83 30.81 16.03
C ALA A 265 -12.39 30.27 16.11
N HIS A 266 -12.17 28.97 15.86
CA HIS A 266 -10.84 28.38 15.82
C HIS A 266 -10.00 28.95 14.66
N ASP A 267 -8.68 28.94 14.81
CA ASP A 267 -7.76 29.26 13.74
C ASP A 267 -7.77 28.15 12.66
N ASP A 268 -7.23 28.45 11.48
CA ASP A 268 -7.32 27.55 10.33
C ASP A 268 -6.68 26.19 10.58
N LYS A 269 -5.60 26.15 11.37
CA LYS A 269 -4.94 24.89 11.74
C LYS A 269 -5.86 24.01 12.59
N SER A 270 -6.41 24.56 13.67
CA SER A 270 -7.28 23.80 14.57
C SER A 270 -8.56 23.36 13.84
N LYS A 271 -9.12 24.17 12.94
CA LYS A 271 -10.26 23.76 12.09
C LYS A 271 -9.95 22.54 11.22
N ILE A 272 -8.74 22.48 10.65
CA ILE A 272 -8.31 21.31 9.87
C ILE A 272 -8.20 20.10 10.79
N GLU A 273 -7.63 20.26 11.98
CA GLU A 273 -7.51 19.19 12.97
C GLU A 273 -8.89 18.67 13.43
N ASP A 274 -9.86 19.55 13.70
CA ASP A 274 -11.23 19.22 14.14
C ASP A 274 -12.00 18.38 13.11
N ILE A 275 -11.73 18.58 11.82
CA ILE A 275 -12.40 17.90 10.70
C ILE A 275 -11.62 16.63 10.28
N THR A 276 -10.30 16.62 10.48
CA THR A 276 -9.45 15.51 10.01
C THR A 276 -9.78 14.24 10.78
N GLY A 277 -10.13 13.17 10.04
CA GLY A 277 -10.53 11.91 10.65
C GLY A 277 -11.97 11.87 11.16
N ALA A 278 -12.80 12.89 10.89
CA ALA A 278 -14.22 12.89 11.18
C ALA A 278 -15.06 12.61 9.92
N TRP A 279 -16.06 11.72 10.04
CA TRP A 279 -17.04 11.43 9.01
C TRP A 279 -18.25 12.37 9.10
N ILE A 280 -18.76 12.57 10.33
CA ILE A 280 -19.80 13.53 10.64
C ILE A 280 -19.22 14.56 11.61
N VAL A 281 -19.25 15.82 11.19
CA VAL A 281 -18.85 16.96 12.00
C VAL A 281 -20.10 17.72 12.40
N GLU A 282 -20.37 17.81 13.70
CA GLU A 282 -21.35 18.70 14.28
C GLU A 282 -20.76 20.11 14.43
N ILE A 283 -21.58 21.10 14.12
CA ILE A 283 -21.27 22.51 14.36
C ILE A 283 -22.18 22.96 15.50
N SER A 284 -21.66 22.85 16.72
CA SER A 284 -22.35 23.29 17.93
C SER A 284 -22.40 24.81 17.95
N GLU A 285 -23.61 25.36 17.80
CA GLU A 285 -23.90 26.79 17.80
C GLU A 285 -23.27 27.57 16.62
N LEU A 286 -24.11 28.07 15.72
CA LEU A 286 -23.74 29.00 14.64
C LEU A 286 -23.23 30.38 15.16
N ASN A 287 -23.01 30.53 16.47
CA ASN A 287 -22.64 31.77 17.15
C ASN A 287 -21.33 32.41 16.64
N GLY A 288 -20.48 31.64 15.94
CA GLY A 288 -19.26 32.14 15.28
C GLY A 288 -19.46 32.71 13.87
N MET A 289 -20.61 32.50 13.22
CA MET A 289 -20.95 33.20 11.99
C MET A 289 -21.39 34.62 12.36
N LYS A 290 -20.44 35.58 12.34
CA LYS A 290 -20.82 36.99 12.24
C LYS A 290 -21.81 37.09 11.07
N ARG A 291 -23.01 37.63 11.32
CA ARG A 291 -23.97 37.95 10.26
C ARG A 291 -23.23 38.81 9.22
N ALA A 292 -22.84 38.21 8.10
CA ALA A 292 -22.54 38.96 6.90
C ALA A 292 -23.89 39.36 6.30
N HIS A 293 -24.52 40.33 6.94
CA HIS A 293 -25.61 41.09 6.38
C HIS A 293 -25.17 42.53 6.51
N ASP A 294 -24.39 42.96 5.51
CA ASP A 294 -24.32 44.31 4.96
C ASP A 294 -23.34 44.29 3.76
N ALA A 295 -23.78 44.84 2.64
CA ALA A 295 -23.23 44.85 1.27
C ALA A 295 -23.67 43.62 0.41
N GLU A 296 -24.53 43.74 -0.60
CA GLU A 296 -24.92 44.87 -1.44
C GLU A 296 -26.40 44.79 -1.85
N ALA A 297 -27.04 45.95 -1.87
CA ALA A 297 -28.22 46.27 -2.66
C ALA A 297 -27.78 46.92 -3.97
#